data_AF-A0A9E4CSA6-F1
#
_entry.id   AF-A0A9E4CSA6-F1
#
_cell.length_a   1.000
_cell.length_b   1.000
_cell.length_c   1.000
_cell.angle_alpha   90.00
_cell.angle_beta   90.00
_cell.angle_gamma   90.00
#
_symmetry.space_group_name_H-M   'P 1'
#
loop_
_entity.id
_entity.type
_entity.pdbx_description
1 polymer ?
#
loop_
_entity_poly.entity_id
_entity_poly.type
_entity_poly.pdbx_seq_one_letter_code
_entity_poly.pdbx_strand_id
1 'polypeptide(L)'
;MEIILIRHGEPEWVRDGLSVVDPPLTDRGLLQAQRVGEELHAEAFDEVIVSPLRRARQTAAPLLGLQRRKEAIEPFLEEIREPNWHGTPEELAAAAYAEEKSRAAE
;
A
#
# COMPACT_ATOMS: atom_id res chain seq x y z
N MET A 1 -3.07 8.36 24.35
CA MET A 1 -3.07 7.36 23.27
C MET A 1 -2.75 8.12 22.00
N GLU A 2 -1.69 7.71 21.33
CA GLU A 2 -1.22 8.29 20.08
C GLU A 2 -1.22 7.19 19.01
N ILE A 3 -1.61 7.54 17.79
CA ILE A 3 -1.67 6.62 16.66
C ILE A 3 -0.98 7.29 15.49
N ILE A 4 0.03 6.61 14.94
CA ILE A 4 0.71 7.05 13.72
C ILE A 4 0.24 6.17 12.57
N LEU A 5 -0.30 6.80 11.53
CA LEU A 5 -0.77 6.11 10.33
C LEU A 5 0.22 6.34 9.19
N ILE A 6 0.73 5.24 8.63
CA ILE A 6 1.68 5.26 7.53
C ILE A 6 1.04 4.57 6.34
N ARG A 7 0.85 5.33 5.24
CA ARG A 7 0.49 4.73 3.96
C ARG A 7 1.74 4.08 3.36
N HIS A 8 1.55 2.95 2.68
CA HIS A 8 2.64 2.30 1.95
C HIS A 8 3.31 3.27 0.94
N GLY A 9 4.59 3.07 0.67
CA GLY A 9 5.31 3.78 -0.38
C GLY A 9 4.72 3.53 -1.77
N GLU A 10 5.22 4.24 -2.78
CA GLU A 10 4.78 4.11 -4.17
C GLU A 10 4.89 2.65 -4.65
N PRO A 11 3.77 1.99 -4.98
CA PRO A 11 3.77 0.62 -5.49
C PRO A 11 3.88 0.60 -7.02
N GLU A 12 4.42 -0.50 -7.54
CA GLU A 12 4.52 -0.77 -8.98
C GLU A 12 3.21 -1.40 -9.49
N TRP A 13 2.15 -0.59 -9.54
CA TRP A 13 0.80 -1.05 -9.93
C TRP A 13 0.74 -1.71 -11.31
N VAL A 14 1.60 -1.27 -12.24
CA VAL A 14 1.66 -1.77 -13.61
C VAL A 14 3.05 -2.28 -13.88
N ARG A 15 3.15 -3.55 -14.31
CA ARG A 15 4.38 -4.16 -14.79
C ARG A 15 4.12 -4.82 -16.13
N ASP A 16 4.97 -4.55 -17.11
CA ASP A 16 4.83 -5.07 -18.48
C ASP A 16 3.44 -4.79 -19.09
N GLY A 17 2.83 -3.64 -18.74
CA GLY A 17 1.50 -3.24 -19.21
C GLY A 17 0.32 -3.90 -18.50
N LEU A 18 0.57 -4.75 -17.50
CA LEU A 18 -0.45 -5.46 -16.74
C LEU A 18 -0.56 -4.95 -15.30
N SER A 19 -1.80 -4.80 -14.83
CA SER A 19 -2.09 -4.46 -13.44
C SER A 19 -1.71 -5.62 -12.51
N VAL A 20 -1.01 -5.30 -11.42
CA VAL A 20 -0.55 -6.27 -10.41
C VAL A 20 -1.38 -6.09 -9.14
N VAL A 21 -1.95 -7.19 -8.62
CA VAL A 21 -2.87 -7.17 -7.46
C VAL A 21 -2.15 -6.86 -6.15
N ASP A 22 -1.00 -7.49 -5.92
CA ASP A 22 -0.13 -7.22 -4.76
C ASP A 22 1.28 -6.81 -5.22
N PRO A 23 1.41 -5.59 -5.76
CA PRO A 23 2.66 -5.13 -6.35
C PRO A 23 3.73 -4.91 -5.27
N PRO A 24 5.02 -5.08 -5.62
CA PRO A 24 6.09 -4.51 -4.82
C PRO A 24 6.06 -2.98 -4.84
N LEU A 25 6.87 -2.37 -3.97
CA LEU A 25 7.27 -0.98 -4.09
C LEU A 25 8.16 -0.75 -5.31
N THR A 26 8.04 0.42 -5.94
CA THR A 26 9.02 0.93 -6.91
C THR A 26 10.34 1.28 -6.19
N ASP A 27 11.39 1.59 -6.95
CA ASP A 27 12.64 2.11 -6.36
C ASP A 27 12.40 3.38 -5.52
N ARG A 28 11.51 4.26 -6.00
CA ARG A 28 11.07 5.43 -5.24
C ARG A 28 10.29 5.04 -3.99
N GLY A 29 9.40 4.05 -4.08
CA GLY A 29 8.68 3.51 -2.92
C GLY A 29 9.61 2.94 -1.85
N LEU A 30 10.68 2.26 -2.26
CA LEU A 30 11.72 1.76 -1.34
C LEU A 30 12.48 2.90 -0.66
N LEU A 31 12.82 3.96 -1.38
CA LEU A 31 13.43 5.16 -0.79
C LEU A 31 12.49 5.87 0.19
N GLN A 32 11.19 5.91 -0.09
CA GLN A 32 10.19 6.43 0.83
C GLN A 32 10.13 5.59 2.11
N ALA A 33 10.12 4.25 1.99
CA ALA A 33 10.14 3.33 3.12
C ALA A 33 11.38 3.51 4.00
N GLN A 34 12.56 3.69 3.39
CA GLN A 34 13.80 3.95 4.12
C GLN A 34 13.70 5.23 4.95
N ARG A 35 13.23 6.33 4.34
CA ARG A 35 13.07 7.62 5.05
C ARG A 35 12.09 7.55 6.21
N VAL A 36 10.99 6.80 6.05
CA VAL A 36 10.05 6.56 7.15
C VAL A 36 10.72 5.80 8.28
N GLY A 37 11.51 4.77 7.97
CA GLY A 37 12.28 4.03 8.97
C GLY A 37 13.29 4.92 9.70
N GLU A 38 14.06 5.72 8.95
CA GLU A 38 15.04 6.66 9.50
C GLU A 38 14.41 7.73 10.40
N GLU A 39 13.26 8.29 10.00
CA GLU A 39 12.57 9.30 10.80
C GLU A 39 12.01 8.73 12.11
N LEU A 40 11.41 7.53 12.05
CA LEU A 40 10.64 6.99 13.17
C LEU A 40 11.41 5.99 14.05
N HIS A 41 12.63 5.59 13.68
CA HIS A 41 13.33 4.54 14.45
C HIS A 41 13.60 4.90 15.91
N ALA A 42 13.76 6.19 16.22
CA ALA A 42 14.01 6.69 17.57
C ALA A 42 12.73 6.77 18.42
N GLU A 43 11.55 6.71 17.80
CA GLU A 43 10.27 6.76 18.50
C GLU A 43 9.97 5.43 19.20
N ALA A 44 9.38 5.53 20.40
CA ALA A 44 8.99 4.38 21.19
C ALA A 44 7.56 3.94 20.84
N PHE A 45 7.45 2.85 20.09
CA PHE A 45 6.15 2.22 19.78
C PHE A 45 5.87 1.06 20.74
N ASP A 46 4.70 1.07 21.37
CA ASP A 46 4.20 -0.11 22.08
C ASP A 46 3.92 -1.25 21.09
N GLU A 47 3.25 -0.92 19.97
CA GLU A 47 2.91 -1.86 18.90
C GLU A 47 3.18 -1.27 17.51
N VAL A 48 3.56 -2.13 16.56
CA VAL A 48 3.69 -1.82 15.13
C VAL A 48 3.03 -2.95 14.36
N ILE A 49 1.85 -2.70 13.82
CA ILE A 49 1.07 -3.65 13.03
C ILE A 49 1.06 -3.27 11.55
N VAL A 50 1.00 -4.26 10.68
CA VAL A 50 1.19 -4.09 9.23
C VAL A 50 0.13 -4.87 8.46
N SER A 51 -0.36 -4.27 7.38
CA SER A 51 -1.24 -4.94 6.40
C SER A 51 -0.54 -6.17 5.78
N PRO A 52 -1.28 -7.24 5.41
CA PRO A 52 -0.69 -8.43 4.77
C PRO A 52 -0.06 -8.15 3.40
N LEU A 53 -0.42 -7.04 2.73
CA LEU A 53 -0.01 -6.72 1.37
C LEU A 53 1.48 -6.37 1.27
N ARG A 54 2.16 -6.90 0.24
CA ARG A 54 3.61 -6.79 0.04
C ARG A 54 4.13 -5.37 0.15
N ARG A 55 3.45 -4.40 -0.49
CA ARG A 55 3.84 -2.99 -0.47
C ARG A 55 3.86 -2.39 0.95
N ALA A 56 2.92 -2.77 1.82
CA ALA A 56 2.89 -2.31 3.21
C ALA A 56 4.04 -2.94 4.01
N ARG A 57 4.25 -4.25 3.85
CA ARG A 57 5.36 -4.99 4.47
C ARG A 57 6.73 -4.43 4.09
N GLN A 58 6.93 -4.14 2.80
CA GLN A 58 8.15 -3.49 2.32
C GLN A 58 8.31 -2.07 2.86
N THR A 59 7.21 -1.35 3.12
CA THR A 59 7.26 -0.02 3.73
C THR A 59 7.68 -0.08 5.21
N ALA A 60 7.18 -1.08 5.95
CA ALA A 60 7.49 -1.26 7.37
C ALA A 60 8.88 -1.86 7.62
N ALA A 61 9.43 -2.64 6.69
CA ALA A 61 10.66 -3.40 6.87
C ALA A 61 11.86 -2.58 7.36
N PRO A 62 12.16 -1.36 6.85
CA PRO A 62 13.26 -0.55 7.36
C PRO A 62 13.09 -0.18 8.84
N LEU A 63 11.90 0.28 9.24
CA LEU A 63 11.60 0.62 10.64
C LEU A 63 11.73 -0.61 11.56
N LEU A 64 11.11 -1.74 11.16
CA LEU A 64 11.16 -2.98 11.93
C LEU A 64 12.59 -3.49 12.08
N GLY A 65 13.42 -3.38 11.03
CA GLY A 65 14.83 -3.74 11.05
C GLY A 65 15.64 -2.86 12.01
N LEU A 66 15.48 -1.54 11.95
CA LEU A 66 16.16 -0.60 12.84
C LEU A 66 15.77 -0.79 14.31
N GLN A 67 14.50 -1.10 14.57
CA GLN A 67 14.00 -1.37 15.92
C GLN A 67 14.13 -2.84 16.36
N ARG A 68 14.69 -3.71 15.50
CA ARG A 68 14.83 -5.17 15.73
C ARG A 68 13.52 -5.85 16.13
N ARG A 69 12.41 -5.41 15.54
CA ARG A 69 11.07 -5.94 15.78
C ARG A 69 10.74 -7.03 14.77
N LYS A 70 9.91 -7.97 15.20
CA LYS A 70 9.24 -8.90 14.28
C LYS A 70 8.05 -8.21 13.66
N GLU A 71 7.71 -8.62 12.45
CA GLU A 71 6.51 -8.18 11.78
C GLU A 71 5.26 -8.75 12.47
N ALA A 72 4.29 -7.89 12.80
CA ALA A 72 2.97 -8.27 13.27
C ALA A 72 1.96 -7.94 12.16
N ILE A 73 1.47 -8.98 11.48
CA ILE A 73 0.53 -8.83 10.36
C ILE A 73 -0.90 -8.85 10.88
N GLU A 74 -1.68 -7.84 10.52
CA GLU A 74 -3.08 -7.72 10.88
C GLU A 74 -3.98 -7.74 9.64
N PRO A 75 -4.77 -8.82 9.41
CA PRO A 75 -5.60 -8.97 8.20
C PRO A 75 -6.63 -7.87 8.00
N PHE A 76 -7.12 -7.23 9.07
CA PHE A 76 -8.11 -6.15 8.96
C PHE A 76 -7.54 -4.86 8.35
N LEU A 77 -6.22 -4.74 8.22
CA LEU A 77 -5.54 -3.64 7.54
C LEU A 77 -5.35 -3.90 6.03
N GLU A 78 -5.87 -5.00 5.50
CA GLU A 78 -5.85 -5.25 4.06
C GLU A 78 -6.64 -4.15 3.32
N GLU A 79 -6.09 -3.65 2.22
CA GLU A 79 -6.79 -2.72 1.34
C GLU A 79 -8.11 -3.32 0.87
N ILE A 80 -9.13 -2.48 0.68
CA ILE A 80 -10.43 -2.93 0.18
C ILE A 80 -10.21 -3.66 -1.15
N ARG A 81 -10.60 -4.93 -1.20
CA ARG A 81 -10.57 -5.71 -2.43
C ARG A 81 -11.72 -5.26 -3.31
N GLU A 82 -11.42 -4.52 -4.37
CA GLU A 82 -12.40 -4.30 -5.42
C GLU A 82 -12.49 -5.55 -6.30
N PRO A 83 -13.64 -6.22 -6.36
CA PRO A 83 -13.81 -7.34 -7.25
C PRO A 83 -13.83 -6.78 -8.69
N ASN A 84 -12.85 -7.19 -9.50
CA ASN A 84 -12.83 -7.09 -10.97
C ASN A 84 -12.08 -5.92 -11.65
N TRP A 85 -10.89 -5.55 -11.18
CA TRP A 85 -9.96 -4.73 -12.00
C TRP A 85 -8.93 -5.60 -12.73
N HIS A 86 -9.42 -6.50 -13.61
CA HIS A 86 -8.56 -7.19 -14.57
C HIS A 86 -8.66 -6.47 -15.92
N GLY A 87 -7.66 -5.64 -16.24
CA GLY A 87 -7.60 -4.85 -17.47
C GLY A 87 -6.46 -3.85 -17.46
N THR A 88 -6.22 -3.20 -18.60
CA THR A 88 -5.31 -2.06 -18.69
C THR A 88 -5.92 -0.82 -18.01
N PRO A 89 -5.12 0.13 -17.48
CA PRO A 89 -5.66 1.35 -16.87
C PRO A 89 -6.65 2.12 -17.75
N GLU A 90 -6.51 2.01 -19.06
CA GLU A 90 -7.36 2.67 -20.05
C GLU A 90 -8.74 2.01 -20.16
N GLU A 91 -8.80 0.67 -20.17
CA GLU A 91 -10.07 -0.08 -20.15
C GLU A 91 -10.85 0.17 -18.85
N LEU A 92 -10.14 0.27 -17.73
CA LEU A 92 -10.71 0.48 -16.42
C LEU A 92 -11.24 1.91 -16.23
N ALA A 93 -10.49 2.92 -16.69
CA ALA A 93 -10.96 4.30 -16.74
C ALA A 93 -12.20 4.43 -17.65
N ALA A 94 -12.19 3.78 -18.82
CA ALA A 94 -13.32 3.79 -19.74
C ALA A 94 -14.58 3.15 -19.13
N ALA A 95 -14.44 2.04 -18.41
CA ALA A 95 -15.54 1.39 -17.71
C ALA A 95 -16.12 2.27 -16.59
N ALA A 96 -15.26 2.87 -15.76
CA ALA A 96 -15.69 3.77 -14.68
C ALA A 96 -16.43 5.02 -15.22
N TYR A 97 -15.91 5.66 -16.27
CA TYR A 97 -16.60 6.79 -16.91
C TYR A 97 -17.93 6.40 -17.56
N ALA A 98 -18.03 5.17 -18.10
CA ALA A 98 -19.28 4.66 -18.67
C ALA A 98 -20.33 4.41 -17.58
N GLU A 99 -19.93 3.82 -16.45
CA GLU A 99 -20.78 3.57 -15.30
C GLU A 99 -21.29 4.88 -14.67
N GLU A 100 -20.41 5.85 -14.46
CA GLU A 100 -20.77 7.15 -13.88
C GLU A 100 -21.72 7.96 -14.79
N LYS A 101 -21.55 7.88 -16.12
CA LYS A 101 -22.52 8.45 -17.08
C LYS A 101 -23.87 7.74 -17.08
N SER A 102 -23.92 6.47 -16.71
CA SER A 102 -25.14 5.67 -16.65
C SER A 102 -25.93 5.85 -15.35
N ARG A 103 -25.27 6.33 -14.29
CA ARG A 103 -25.94 6.74 -13.06
C ARG A 103 -26.57 8.11 -13.33
N ALA A 104 -27.89 8.13 -13.55
CA ALA A 104 -28.65 9.36 -13.58
C ALA A 104 -28.41 10.11 -12.25
N ALA A 105 -28.19 11.42 -12.34
CA ALA A 105 -28.10 12.28 -11.17
C ALA A 105 -29.41 12.17 -10.36
N GLU A 106 -29.34 11.55 -9.18
CA GLU A 106 -30.35 11.71 -8.12
C GLU A 106 -30.06 12.98 -7.31
#